data_AF-A0A4R4U2G5-F1
#
_entry.id   AF-A0A4R4U2G5-F1
#
_cell.length_a   1.000
_cell.length_b   1.000
_cell.length_c   1.000
_cell.angle_alpha   90.00
_cell.angle_beta   90.00
_cell.angle_gamma   90.00
#
_symmetry.space_group_name_H-M   'P 1'
#
loop_
_entity.id
_entity.type
_entity.pdbx_description
1 polymer ?
#
loop_
_entity_poly.entity_id
_entity_poly.type
_entity_poly.pdbx_seq_one_letter_code
_entity_poly.pdbx_strand_id
1 'polypeptide(L)'
;MREMKHLRIIAASSLIFLGVSLAALTIFAPAPSSTATAAHHHGAQAAADTPLPAAGLDRILAAAECDRPAVQVDATELRQVSCQTDAGRYVIMTFTARSGQDAWLEEAQAYGGTYLIGDRWTVVSTPDLLTGLHARLGGRIENHQH
;
A
#
# COMPACT_ATOMS: atom_id res chain seq x y z
N MET A 1 45.88 -2.60 11.23
CA MET A 1 45.93 -3.49 12.42
C MET A 1 44.54 -3.51 13.06
N ARG A 2 44.06 -4.54 13.77
CA ARG A 2 44.36 -5.99 13.84
C ARG A 2 43.38 -6.59 14.89
N GLU A 3 42.58 -7.65 14.68
CA GLU A 3 42.26 -8.53 13.54
C GLU A 3 40.86 -9.15 13.77
N MET A 4 40.22 -9.78 12.77
CA MET A 4 39.09 -10.69 13.03
C MET A 4 39.60 -11.89 13.83
N LYS A 5 39.16 -12.05 15.09
CA LYS A 5 39.56 -13.22 15.87
C LYS A 5 38.65 -14.41 15.55
N HIS A 6 39.03 -15.13 14.49
CA HIS A 6 38.55 -16.49 14.25
C HIS A 6 38.76 -17.33 15.51
N LEU A 7 37.68 -17.75 16.17
CA LEU A 7 37.70 -19.02 16.89
C LEU A 7 37.32 -20.10 15.88
N ARG A 8 38.13 -21.16 15.83
CA ARG A 8 38.33 -22.02 14.66
C ARG A 8 38.38 -23.47 15.14
N ILE A 9 37.99 -24.42 14.26
CA ILE A 9 38.06 -25.88 14.50
C ILE A 9 36.93 -26.30 15.48
N ILE A 10 36.10 -27.33 15.29
CA ILE A 10 36.25 -28.75 14.88
C ILE A 10 34.92 -29.13 14.14
N ALA A 11 34.79 -30.02 13.15
CA ALA A 11 35.66 -31.06 12.59
C ALA A 11 35.65 -31.04 11.04
N ALA A 12 36.60 -31.74 10.43
CA ALA A 12 36.50 -32.15 9.03
C ALA A 12 35.64 -33.41 8.89
N SER A 13 34.78 -33.44 7.89
CA SER A 13 34.36 -34.66 7.19
C SER A 13 34.18 -34.33 5.72
N SER A 14 34.93 -35.02 4.87
CA SER A 14 35.10 -34.71 3.45
C SER A 14 34.21 -35.58 2.55
N LEU A 15 33.90 -35.05 1.36
CA LEU A 15 33.38 -35.80 0.19
C LEU A 15 31.91 -36.29 0.38
N ILE A 16 31.08 -36.47 -0.65
CA ILE A 16 31.32 -36.98 -2.02
C ILE A 16 30.46 -36.22 -3.06
N PHE A 17 30.96 -36.14 -4.30
CA PHE A 17 30.25 -35.62 -5.48
C PHE A 17 29.20 -36.60 -6.04
N LEU A 18 28.08 -36.08 -6.55
CA LEU A 18 27.33 -36.46 -7.77
C LEU A 18 26.16 -35.46 -7.89
N GLY A 19 25.76 -34.85 -9.01
CA GLY A 19 26.12 -35.05 -10.41
C GLY A 19 24.97 -35.73 -11.18
N VAL A 20 24.35 -35.01 -12.14
CA VAL A 20 23.49 -35.56 -13.24
C VAL A 20 22.09 -36.06 -12.76
N SER A 21 20.93 -35.82 -13.41
CA SER A 21 20.59 -35.11 -14.66
C SER A 21 19.14 -34.58 -14.71
N LEU A 22 18.86 -33.86 -15.80
CA LEU A 22 17.58 -33.41 -16.34
C LEU A 22 16.53 -34.53 -16.54
N ALA A 23 15.27 -34.26 -16.19
CA ALA A 23 14.08 -34.94 -16.74
C ALA A 23 12.87 -34.00 -16.75
N ALA A 24 12.07 -34.05 -17.82
CA ALA A 24 10.83 -33.27 -18.02
C ALA A 24 9.60 -34.22 -18.06
N LEU A 25 8.40 -33.65 -18.31
CA LEU A 25 7.08 -34.31 -18.44
C LEU A 25 6.41 -34.62 -17.08
N THR A 26 5.08 -34.53 -16.88
CA THR A 26 3.96 -34.24 -17.80
C THR A 26 2.74 -33.64 -17.07
N ILE A 27 1.80 -33.10 -17.85
CA ILE A 27 0.50 -32.52 -17.45
C ILE A 27 -0.43 -33.56 -16.79
N PHE A 28 -1.13 -33.17 -15.71
CA PHE A 28 -2.47 -33.71 -15.41
C PHE A 28 -3.33 -32.67 -14.67
N ALA A 29 -4.58 -32.49 -15.10
CA ALA A 29 -5.55 -31.59 -14.47
C ALA A 29 -6.89 -32.32 -14.29
N PRO A 30 -7.58 -32.06 -13.17
CA PRO A 30 -9.04 -32.07 -13.14
C PRO A 30 -9.63 -30.73 -12.66
N ALA A 31 -10.88 -30.48 -13.05
CA ALA A 31 -11.56 -29.18 -13.00
C ALA A 31 -12.00 -28.72 -11.57
N PRO A 32 -12.24 -27.41 -11.36
CA PRO A 32 -12.68 -26.86 -10.07
C PRO A 32 -14.19 -26.99 -9.85
N SER A 33 -14.58 -27.37 -8.63
CA SER A 33 -15.95 -27.25 -8.11
C SER A 33 -16.08 -26.00 -7.22
N SER A 34 -16.08 -24.82 -7.83
CA SER A 34 -16.27 -23.56 -7.10
C SER A 34 -17.77 -23.27 -6.91
N THR A 35 -18.31 -23.63 -5.75
CA THR A 35 -19.60 -23.11 -5.29
C THR A 35 -19.49 -21.59 -5.08
N ALA A 36 -20.04 -20.82 -6.01
CA ALA A 36 -20.10 -19.37 -5.92
C ALA A 36 -21.15 -18.96 -4.85
N THR A 37 -20.72 -18.89 -3.59
CA THR A 37 -21.47 -18.17 -2.55
C THR A 37 -21.54 -16.70 -2.96
N ALA A 38 -22.74 -16.16 -3.13
CA ALA A 38 -22.93 -14.78 -3.55
C ALA A 38 -22.28 -13.81 -2.54
N ALA A 39 -21.20 -13.16 -2.95
CA ALA A 39 -20.64 -12.06 -2.18
C ALA A 39 -21.63 -10.90 -2.20
N HIS A 40 -22.09 -10.48 -1.02
CA HIS A 40 -22.81 -9.22 -0.89
C HIS A 40 -21.85 -8.07 -1.19
N HIS A 41 -21.84 -7.59 -2.44
CA HIS A 41 -21.34 -6.25 -2.75
C HIS A 41 -22.13 -5.25 -1.89
N HIS A 42 -21.53 -4.83 -0.78
CA HIS A 42 -21.88 -3.56 -0.16
C HIS A 42 -21.50 -2.51 -1.19
N GLY A 43 -22.52 -1.98 -1.88
CA GLY A 43 -22.31 -1.06 -2.99
C GLY A 43 -21.49 0.13 -2.53
N ALA A 44 -20.55 0.56 -3.36
CA ALA A 44 -19.91 1.85 -3.21
C ALA A 44 -21.02 2.90 -3.07
N GLN A 45 -21.14 3.48 -1.88
CA GLN A 45 -22.15 4.50 -1.60
C GLN A 45 -21.88 5.65 -2.57
N ALA A 46 -22.80 5.87 -3.52
CA ALA A 46 -22.63 6.89 -4.54
C ALA A 46 -22.26 8.22 -3.87
N ALA A 47 -21.03 8.68 -4.14
CA ALA A 47 -20.49 9.86 -3.50
C ALA A 47 -21.37 11.05 -3.89
N ALA A 48 -21.91 11.76 -2.89
CA ALA A 48 -22.76 12.92 -3.14
C ALA A 48 -22.04 13.96 -4.01
N ASP A 49 -22.78 14.64 -4.90
CA ASP A 49 -22.29 15.57 -5.93
C ASP A 49 -21.52 16.82 -5.42
N THR A 50 -21.19 16.87 -4.13
CA THR A 50 -20.35 17.91 -3.54
C THR A 50 -18.90 17.77 -4.02
N PRO A 51 -18.31 18.79 -4.68
CA PRO A 51 -16.92 18.75 -5.08
C PRO A 51 -15.99 18.53 -3.89
N LEU A 52 -15.13 17.51 -3.98
CA LEU A 52 -14.12 17.25 -2.97
C LEU A 52 -13.06 18.38 -2.94
N PRO A 53 -12.50 18.72 -1.76
CA PRO A 53 -11.53 19.79 -1.64
C PRO A 53 -10.18 19.40 -2.24
N ALA A 54 -9.57 20.34 -2.97
CA ALA A 54 -8.21 20.21 -3.47
C ALA A 54 -7.18 20.61 -2.40
N ALA A 55 -6.11 19.83 -2.29
CA ALA A 55 -4.95 20.13 -1.46
C ALA A 55 -3.66 19.65 -2.16
N GLY A 56 -2.62 20.48 -2.16
CA GLY A 56 -1.28 20.08 -2.58
C GLY A 56 -0.57 19.30 -1.47
N LEU A 57 0.48 18.55 -1.85
CA LEU A 57 1.24 17.68 -0.94
C LEU A 57 1.69 18.41 0.35
N ASP A 58 2.25 19.61 0.22
CA ASP A 58 2.74 20.39 1.37
C ASP A 58 1.65 20.74 2.38
N ARG A 59 0.42 21.02 1.91
CA ARG A 59 -0.73 21.30 2.79
C ARG A 59 -1.16 20.04 3.54
N ILE A 60 -1.12 18.88 2.88
CA ILE A 60 -1.47 17.59 3.48
C ILE A 60 -0.40 17.18 4.50
N LEU A 61 0.88 17.37 4.19
CA LEU A 61 2.01 17.13 5.09
C LEU A 61 1.94 18.01 6.35
N ALA A 62 1.67 19.31 6.19
CA ALA A 62 1.48 20.23 7.31
C ALA A 62 0.27 19.84 8.17
N ALA A 63 -0.86 19.44 7.56
CA ALA A 63 -2.04 18.96 8.28
C ALA A 63 -1.84 17.58 8.94
N ALA A 64 -0.87 16.79 8.48
CA ALA A 64 -0.47 15.52 9.08
C ALA A 64 0.64 15.66 10.14
N GLU A 65 1.17 16.88 10.36
CA GLU A 65 2.33 17.16 11.22
C GLU A 65 3.56 16.34 10.80
N CYS A 66 3.80 16.26 9.48
CA CYS A 66 4.84 15.45 8.88
C CYS A 66 6.10 16.26 8.50
N ASP A 67 7.09 16.27 9.40
CA ASP A 67 8.37 16.97 9.17
C ASP A 67 9.36 16.20 8.26
N ARG A 68 9.20 14.88 8.15
CA ARG A 68 10.16 13.98 7.46
C ARG A 68 9.46 12.98 6.55
N PRO A 69 8.84 13.42 5.44
CA PRO A 69 8.26 12.53 4.44
C PRO A 69 9.34 11.73 3.71
N ALA A 70 9.12 10.43 3.55
CA ALA A 70 9.94 9.56 2.71
C ALA A 70 9.20 9.30 1.39
N VAL A 71 9.72 9.86 0.28
CA VAL A 71 9.20 9.59 -1.07
C VAL A 71 9.31 8.10 -1.38
N GLN A 72 8.21 7.49 -1.81
CA GLN A 72 8.12 6.09 -2.22
C GLN A 72 7.97 5.98 -3.74
N VAL A 73 7.18 6.88 -4.35
CA VAL A 73 6.98 6.99 -5.80
C VAL A 73 7.06 8.46 -6.19
N ASP A 74 7.79 8.77 -7.25
CA ASP A 74 7.85 10.09 -7.87
C ASP A 74 7.72 9.92 -9.40
N ALA A 75 6.48 9.88 -9.87
CA ALA A 75 6.11 9.69 -11.27
C ALA A 75 5.32 10.90 -11.81
N THR A 76 5.04 10.93 -13.11
CA THR A 76 4.38 12.09 -13.75
C THR A 76 2.89 12.16 -13.40
N GLU A 77 2.30 11.00 -13.14
CA GLU A 77 0.89 10.75 -12.90
C GLU A 77 0.55 10.69 -11.39
N LEU A 78 1.52 10.29 -10.56
CA LEU A 78 1.38 10.01 -9.13
C LEU A 78 2.69 10.33 -8.39
N ARG A 79 2.56 11.04 -7.27
CA ARG A 79 3.60 11.14 -6.23
C ARG A 79 3.09 10.55 -4.93
N GLN A 80 3.82 9.61 -4.35
CA GLN A 80 3.50 8.95 -3.09
C GLN A 80 4.63 9.16 -2.08
N VAL A 81 4.27 9.57 -0.86
CA VAL A 81 5.17 9.65 0.28
C VAL A 81 4.61 8.82 1.43
N SER A 82 5.49 8.26 2.25
CA SER A 82 5.12 7.76 3.57
C SER A 82 5.64 8.71 4.64
N CYS A 83 4.92 8.81 5.77
CA CYS A 83 5.36 9.57 6.91
C CYS A 83 5.14 8.79 8.21
N GLN A 84 6.10 8.93 9.13
CA GLN A 84 5.96 8.48 10.50
C GLN A 84 6.00 9.71 11.40
N THR A 85 4.92 9.91 12.15
CA THR A 85 4.80 10.93 13.20
C THR A 85 4.61 10.25 14.55
N ASP A 86 4.57 11.04 15.62
CA ASP A 86 4.28 10.54 16.98
C ASP A 86 2.83 10.05 17.11
N ALA A 87 1.90 10.63 16.34
CA ALA A 87 0.51 10.21 16.28
C ALA A 87 0.30 8.91 15.49
N GLY A 88 1.14 8.64 14.47
CA GLY A 88 1.11 7.40 13.72
C GLY A 88 1.71 7.48 12.31
N ARG A 89 1.30 6.56 11.46
CA ARG A 89 1.77 6.43 10.07
C ARG A 89 0.76 6.97 9.08
N TYR A 90 1.24 7.74 8.11
CA TYR A 90 0.47 8.16 6.94
C TYR A 90 1.12 7.63 5.65
N VAL A 91 0.31 7.23 4.69
CA VAL A 91 0.71 7.15 3.28
C VAL A 91 -0.09 8.21 2.55
N ILE A 92 0.59 9.16 1.89
CA ILE A 92 -0.02 10.33 1.25
C ILE A 92 0.29 10.28 -0.23
N MET A 93 -0.75 10.46 -1.05
CA MET A 93 -0.71 10.27 -2.50
C MET A 93 -1.36 11.46 -3.18
N THR A 94 -0.67 12.03 -4.17
CA THR A 94 -1.17 13.15 -4.98
C THR A 94 -1.08 12.81 -6.46
N PHE A 95 -2.15 13.07 -7.21
CA PHE A 95 -2.35 12.63 -8.58
C PHE A 95 -2.39 13.83 -9.53
N THR A 96 -1.93 13.65 -10.77
CA THR A 96 -2.01 14.71 -11.79
C THR A 96 -3.43 14.88 -12.32
N ALA A 97 -4.21 13.79 -12.45
CA ALA A 97 -5.58 13.76 -12.96
C ALA A 97 -6.52 12.96 -12.04
N ARG A 98 -7.82 13.32 -12.01
CA ARG A 98 -8.85 12.60 -11.22
C ARG A 98 -8.96 11.14 -11.64
N SER A 99 -9.00 10.86 -12.93
CA SER A 99 -9.06 9.48 -13.46
C SER A 99 -7.91 8.58 -13.00
N GLY A 100 -6.72 9.14 -12.72
CA GLY A 100 -5.60 8.40 -12.14
C GLY A 100 -5.79 8.10 -10.65
N GLN A 101 -6.45 8.99 -9.92
CA GLN A 101 -6.88 8.75 -8.53
C GLN A 101 -7.99 7.70 -8.47
N ASP A 102 -8.99 7.81 -9.34
CA ASP A 102 -10.16 6.93 -9.39
C ASP A 102 -9.74 5.49 -9.70
N ALA A 103 -8.91 5.30 -10.74
CA ALA A 103 -8.35 3.99 -11.09
C ALA A 103 -7.48 3.41 -9.97
N TRP A 104 -6.65 4.23 -9.32
CA TRP A 104 -5.85 3.76 -8.19
C TRP A 104 -6.72 3.35 -6.99
N LEU A 105 -7.79 4.08 -6.69
CA LEU A 105 -8.74 3.73 -5.64
C LEU A 105 -9.48 2.42 -5.94
N GLU A 106 -9.84 2.17 -7.21
CA GLU A 106 -10.43 0.91 -7.66
C GLU A 106 -9.50 -0.28 -7.42
N GLU A 107 -8.24 -0.18 -7.84
CA GLU A 107 -7.21 -1.20 -7.56
C GLU A 107 -6.94 -1.37 -6.06
N ALA A 108 -6.95 -0.26 -5.30
CA ALA A 108 -6.61 -0.25 -3.89
C ALA A 108 -7.62 -1.00 -3.00
N GLN A 109 -8.86 -1.22 -3.45
CA GLN A 109 -9.88 -1.96 -2.68
C GLN A 109 -9.40 -3.36 -2.28
N ALA A 110 -8.59 -4.00 -3.13
CA ALA A 110 -8.02 -5.32 -2.91
C ALA A 110 -6.97 -5.39 -1.78
N TYR A 111 -6.59 -4.27 -1.17
CA TYR A 111 -5.71 -4.23 0.01
C TYR A 111 -6.48 -3.90 1.31
N GLY A 112 -7.72 -3.43 1.21
CA GLY A 112 -8.50 -2.96 2.34
C GLY A 112 -7.90 -1.74 3.06
N GLY A 113 -8.53 -1.34 4.17
CA GLY A 113 -8.08 -0.25 5.03
C GLY A 113 -8.97 0.99 4.97
N THR A 114 -8.45 2.14 5.41
CA THR A 114 -9.22 3.38 5.51
C THR A 114 -8.50 4.52 4.79
N TYR A 115 -9.27 5.30 4.05
CA TYR A 115 -8.80 6.26 3.05
C TYR A 115 -9.50 7.60 3.27
N LEU A 116 -8.76 8.70 3.36
CA LEU A 116 -9.29 10.05 3.27
C LEU A 116 -9.04 10.59 1.87
N ILE A 117 -10.10 10.91 1.15
CA ILE A 117 -10.08 11.20 -0.29
C ILE A 117 -10.51 12.65 -0.52
N GLY A 118 -9.70 13.41 -1.25
CA GLY A 118 -10.03 14.73 -1.77
C GLY A 118 -9.83 14.81 -3.29
N ASP A 119 -9.88 16.01 -3.86
CA ASP A 119 -9.65 16.23 -5.30
C ASP A 119 -8.17 16.02 -5.64
N ARG A 120 -7.88 14.87 -6.30
CA ARG A 120 -6.55 14.43 -6.74
C ARG A 120 -5.55 14.20 -5.60
N TRP A 121 -6.04 13.84 -4.41
CA TRP A 121 -5.21 13.35 -3.33
C TRP A 121 -5.94 12.35 -2.43
N THR A 122 -5.18 11.39 -1.92
CA THR A 122 -5.67 10.38 -0.98
C THR A 122 -4.66 10.20 0.16
N VAL A 123 -5.14 9.99 1.39
CA VAL A 123 -4.32 9.65 2.56
C VAL A 123 -4.81 8.33 3.17
N VAL A 124 -3.91 7.38 3.36
CA VAL A 124 -4.18 6.10 4.05
C VAL A 124 -3.57 6.14 5.45
N SER A 125 -4.38 5.83 6.46
CA SER A 125 -3.97 5.75 7.88
C SER A 125 -5.05 5.04 8.70
N THR A 126 -4.96 5.06 10.03
CA THR A 126 -6.02 4.56 10.91
C THR A 126 -7.25 5.49 10.92
N PRO A 127 -8.46 4.99 11.21
CA PRO A 127 -9.69 5.79 11.20
C PRO A 127 -9.65 7.05 12.06
N ASP A 128 -9.05 6.98 13.26
CA ASP A 128 -8.96 8.11 14.19
C ASP A 128 -8.08 9.25 13.64
N LEU A 129 -6.93 8.89 13.06
CA LEU A 129 -6.02 9.85 12.43
C LEU A 129 -6.65 10.49 11.19
N LEU A 130 -7.34 9.71 10.37
CA LEU A 130 -8.06 10.22 9.20
C LEU A 130 -9.25 11.10 9.58
N THR A 131 -9.91 10.85 10.71
CA THR A 131 -10.94 11.74 11.27
C THR A 131 -10.33 13.10 11.66
N GLY A 132 -9.15 13.10 12.28
CA GLY A 132 -8.39 14.31 12.60
C GLY A 132 -7.89 15.08 11.38
N LEU A 133 -7.49 14.40 10.29
CA LEU A 133 -7.17 15.06 9.02
C LEU A 133 -8.42 15.57 8.30
N HIS A 134 -9.53 14.83 8.32
CA HIS A 134 -10.79 15.23 7.70
C HIS A 134 -11.29 16.57 8.28
N ALA A 135 -11.22 16.75 9.60
CA ALA A 135 -11.55 18.02 10.25
C ALA A 135 -10.68 19.21 9.78
N ARG A 136 -9.47 18.97 9.26
CA ARG A 136 -8.50 19.99 8.82
C ARG A 136 -8.47 20.22 7.30
N LEU A 137 -8.77 19.18 6.52
CA LEU A 137 -8.66 19.18 5.04
C LEU A 137 -10.01 19.06 4.34
N GLY A 138 -11.07 18.65 5.04
CA GLY A 138 -12.30 18.15 4.45
C GLY A 138 -12.08 16.78 3.81
N GLY A 139 -12.65 16.55 2.63
CA GLY A 139 -12.58 15.27 1.93
C GLY A 139 -13.65 14.29 2.42
N ARG A 140 -13.54 13.03 2.00
CA ARG A 140 -14.47 11.95 2.36
C ARG A 140 -13.70 10.75 2.86
N ILE A 141 -14.14 10.16 3.97
CA ILE A 141 -13.54 8.93 4.49
C ILE A 141 -14.24 7.73 3.86
N GLU A 142 -13.46 6.82 3.27
CA GLU A 142 -13.89 5.50 2.81
C GLU A 142 -13.20 4.40 3.62
N ASN A 143 -13.86 3.27 3.77
CA ASN A 143 -13.32 2.08 4.40
C ASN A 143 -13.57 0.88 3.47
N HIS A 144 -12.50 0.19 3.10
CA HIS A 144 -12.52 -1.00 2.28
C HIS A 144 -12.22 -2.21 3.17
N GLN A 145 -13.17 -3.15 3.23
CA GLN A 145 -13.02 -4.40 3.97
C GLN A 145 -12.48 -5.48 3.03
N HIS A 146 -11.52 -6.27 3.53
CA HIS A 146 -10.91 -7.42 2.85
C HIS A 146 -10.67 -8.55 3.87
#